data_AF-A0A3D2GRK0-F1
#
_entry.id   AF-A0A3D2GRK0-F1
#
_cell.length_a   1.000
_cell.length_b   1.000
_cell.length_c   1.000
_cell.angle_alpha   90.00
_cell.angle_beta   90.00
_cell.angle_gamma   90.00
#
_symmetry.space_group_name_H-M   'P 1'
#
loop_
_entity.id
_entity.type
_entity.pdbx_description
1 polymer ?
#
loop_
_entity_poly.entity_id
_entity_poly.type
_entity_poly.pdbx_seq_one_letter_code
_entity_poly.pdbx_strand_id
1 'polypeptide(L)'
;MAAAPPSAPLSALSATLAPAKVNLYLHITGRRDDGYHMVDSLAMFADVGDELALTVADTHGDQTHGNQPGLYIDGPYAEALKAFPVQDNLIIRAVTALSDLAGKPRDDLVIRLVKNLPLGGGIGGGSADAGAVIRLLCPLWSLDPASRDVMALAAGLGADLPVCIKSEPRVMFGIGEVLTVPPMLP
;
A
#
# COMPACT_ATOMS: atom_id res chain seq x y z
N MET A 1 6.31 -23.57 -5.40
CA MET A 1 5.95 -24.20 -4.12
C MET A 1 5.82 -23.07 -3.11
N ALA A 2 4.60 -22.70 -2.69
CA ALA A 2 4.42 -21.63 -1.71
C ALA A 2 5.01 -22.10 -0.38
N ALA A 3 5.96 -21.34 0.18
CA ALA A 3 6.50 -21.64 1.49
C ALA A 3 5.36 -21.56 2.52
N ALA A 4 5.26 -22.58 3.38
CA ALA A 4 4.35 -22.51 4.53
C ALA A 4 4.74 -21.32 5.42
N PRO A 5 3.79 -20.63 6.07
CA PRO A 5 4.13 -19.59 7.03
C PRO A 5 4.98 -20.19 8.16
N PRO A 6 5.98 -19.46 8.68
CA PRO A 6 6.87 -19.96 9.72
C PRO A 6 6.09 -20.31 10.99
N SER A 7 6.51 -21.39 11.67
CA SER A 7 5.90 -21.93 12.89
C SER A 7 6.38 -21.25 14.18
N ALA A 8 6.99 -20.06 14.09
CA ALA A 8 7.39 -19.28 15.25
C ALA A 8 6.16 -18.69 15.95
N PRO A 9 6.20 -18.47 17.28
CA PRO A 9 5.14 -17.75 17.96
C PRO A 9 5.03 -16.34 17.36
N LEU A 10 3.82 -16.03 16.92
CA LEU A 10 3.46 -14.78 16.26
C LEU A 10 2.94 -13.83 17.34
N SER A 11 3.58 -12.68 17.54
CA SER A 11 2.98 -11.60 18.33
C SER A 11 1.92 -10.85 17.51
N ALA A 12 1.18 -9.95 18.17
CA ALA A 12 0.02 -9.19 17.71
C ALA A 12 -0.25 -9.20 16.18
N LEU A 13 -1.34 -9.89 15.79
CA LEU A 13 -1.88 -9.85 14.44
C LEU A 13 -2.71 -8.57 14.25
N SER A 14 -2.42 -7.80 13.21
CA SER A 14 -3.26 -6.68 12.76
C SER A 14 -3.73 -6.93 11.34
N ALA A 15 -4.99 -6.61 11.03
CA ALA A 15 -5.55 -6.81 9.69
C ALA A 15 -6.37 -5.60 9.26
N THR A 16 -6.39 -5.31 7.96
CA THR A 16 -7.18 -4.24 7.35
C THR A 16 -7.59 -4.62 5.93
N LEU A 17 -8.68 -4.01 5.47
CA LEU A 17 -9.04 -4.01 4.06
C LEU A 17 -8.15 -3.01 3.28
N ALA A 18 -7.80 -3.36 2.06
CA ALA A 18 -7.24 -2.52 1.01
C ALA A 18 -8.33 -2.28 -0.06
N PRO A 19 -9.22 -1.31 0.15
CA PRO A 19 -10.40 -1.14 -0.71
C PRO A 19 -10.00 -0.68 -2.12
N ALA A 20 -10.74 -1.17 -3.12
CA ALA A 20 -10.58 -0.76 -4.50
C ALA A 20 -10.84 0.74 -4.65
N LYS A 21 -9.98 1.44 -5.38
CA LYS A 21 -10.07 2.87 -5.64
C LYS A 21 -10.59 3.11 -7.05
N VAL A 22 -11.60 3.95 -7.20
CA VAL A 22 -12.13 4.35 -8.51
C VAL A 22 -12.08 5.86 -8.64
N ASN A 23 -11.65 6.34 -9.81
CA ASN A 23 -11.81 7.75 -10.16
C ASN A 23 -13.21 7.94 -10.74
N LEU A 24 -14.09 8.67 -10.05
CA LEU A 24 -15.43 9.00 -10.57
C LEU A 24 -15.35 9.95 -11.77
N TYR A 25 -14.32 10.80 -11.78
CA TYR A 25 -13.85 11.50 -12.97
C TYR A 25 -12.34 11.61 -12.91
N LEU A 26 -11.71 11.79 -14.07
CA LEU A 26 -10.29 12.10 -14.20
C LEU A 26 -10.10 13.03 -15.39
N HIS A 27 -9.67 14.26 -15.13
CA HIS A 27 -9.31 15.24 -16.14
C HIS A 27 -7.81 15.48 -16.13
N ILE A 28 -7.18 15.39 -17.30
CA ILE A 28 -5.79 15.81 -17.47
C ILE A 28 -5.80 17.32 -17.68
N THR A 29 -5.19 18.07 -16.75
CA THR A 29 -5.18 19.54 -16.74
C THR A 29 -3.90 20.14 -17.32
N GLY A 30 -2.89 19.30 -17.58
CA GLY A 30 -1.65 19.71 -18.23
C GLY A 30 -0.58 18.63 -18.15
N ARG A 31 0.62 18.96 -18.66
CA ARG A 31 1.80 18.10 -18.59
C ARG A 31 2.97 18.90 -18.02
N ARG A 32 3.67 18.31 -17.05
CA ARG A 32 4.89 18.86 -16.44
C ARG A 32 6.12 18.53 -17.27
N ASP A 33 7.18 19.29 -17.08
CA ASP A 33 8.47 19.10 -17.76
C ASP A 33 9.16 17.77 -17.40
N ASP A 34 8.83 17.22 -16.23
CA ASP A 34 9.27 15.88 -15.80
C ASP A 34 8.49 14.73 -16.45
N GLY A 35 7.56 15.04 -17.36
CA GLY A 35 6.80 14.07 -18.14
C GLY A 35 5.50 13.62 -17.49
N TYR A 36 5.22 13.97 -16.24
CA TYR A 36 3.96 13.62 -15.57
C TYR A 36 2.79 14.50 -16.05
N HIS A 37 1.59 13.94 -15.98
CA HIS A 37 0.36 14.69 -16.24
C HIS A 37 -0.21 15.24 -14.95
N MET A 38 -0.64 16.48 -14.99
CA MET A 38 -1.44 17.06 -13.91
C MET A 38 -2.89 16.60 -14.06
N VAL A 39 -3.53 16.30 -12.94
CA VAL A 39 -4.88 15.79 -12.87
C VAL A 39 -5.79 16.68 -12.03
N ASP A 40 -7.07 16.61 -12.33
CA ASP A 40 -8.19 16.94 -11.44
C ASP A 40 -9.07 15.69 -11.44
N SER A 41 -9.20 15.03 -10.28
CA SER A 41 -9.85 13.72 -10.18
C SER A 41 -10.55 13.56 -8.84
N LEU A 42 -11.75 12.97 -8.83
CA LEU A 42 -12.42 12.54 -7.59
C LEU A 42 -12.21 11.04 -7.39
N ALA A 43 -11.41 10.68 -6.40
CA ALA A 43 -11.22 9.30 -5.98
C ALA A 43 -12.27 8.90 -4.93
N MET A 44 -12.85 7.72 -5.14
CA MET A 44 -13.74 7.02 -4.22
C MET A 44 -13.20 5.62 -3.95
N PHE A 45 -13.63 5.04 -2.82
CA PHE A 45 -13.24 3.71 -2.41
C PHE A 45 -14.47 2.82 -2.27
N ALA A 46 -14.40 1.60 -2.81
CA ALA A 46 -15.45 0.61 -2.67
C ALA A 46 -15.41 -0.06 -1.29
N ASP A 47 -16.48 -0.77 -0.96
CA ASP A 47 -16.56 -1.67 0.20
C ASP A 47 -15.88 -3.04 -0.05
N VAL A 48 -15.43 -3.28 -1.28
CA VAL A 48 -14.66 -4.45 -1.69
C VAL A 48 -13.18 -4.12 -1.87
N GLY A 49 -12.31 -5.09 -1.60
CA GLY A 49 -10.88 -4.88 -1.68
C GLY A 49 -10.08 -6.15 -1.47
N ASP A 50 -8.77 -5.98 -1.46
CA ASP A 50 -7.83 -7.01 -1.00
C ASP A 50 -7.77 -7.01 0.53
N GLU A 51 -7.40 -8.14 1.11
CA GLU A 51 -7.26 -8.26 2.57
C GLU A 51 -5.78 -8.33 2.92
N LEU A 52 -5.34 -7.48 3.84
CA LEU A 52 -3.95 -7.42 4.28
C LEU A 52 -3.86 -7.70 5.78
N ALA A 53 -3.01 -8.65 6.14
CA ALA A 53 -2.69 -8.97 7.51
C ALA A 53 -1.18 -8.80 7.74
N LEU A 54 -0.83 -8.24 8.89
CA LEU A 54 0.52 -8.01 9.35
C LEU A 54 0.72 -8.72 10.69
N THR A 55 1.84 -9.42 10.79
CA THR A 55 2.26 -10.08 12.02
C THR A 55 3.71 -9.75 12.30
N VAL A 56 4.06 -9.58 13.58
CA VAL A 56 5.45 -9.39 14.03
C VAL A 56 5.92 -10.71 14.67
N ALA A 57 6.94 -11.34 14.09
CA ALA A 57 7.50 -12.57 14.62
C ALA A 57 8.29 -12.31 15.91
N ASP A 58 8.18 -13.20 16.90
CA ASP A 58 8.91 -13.08 18.19
C ASP A 58 10.43 -13.22 18.06
N THR A 59 10.87 -13.71 16.90
CA THR A 59 12.28 -13.81 16.52
C THR A 59 12.43 -13.11 15.19
N HIS A 60 13.43 -12.21 15.06
CA HIS A 60 13.95 -11.81 13.75
C HIS A 60 14.11 -13.09 12.94
N GLY A 61 13.39 -13.21 11.83
CA GLY A 61 13.22 -14.48 11.14
C GLY A 61 14.55 -15.15 10.86
N ASP A 62 14.53 -16.47 10.64
CA ASP A 62 15.67 -17.15 10.03
C ASP A 62 16.19 -16.28 8.89
N GLN A 63 17.44 -15.82 8.98
CA GLN A 63 18.07 -14.75 8.18
C GLN A 63 18.10 -15.02 6.66
N THR A 64 17.39 -16.05 6.22
CA THR A 64 17.08 -16.45 4.84
C THR A 64 16.62 -15.32 3.92
N HIS A 65 15.99 -14.26 4.45
CA HIS A 65 15.46 -13.15 3.63
C HIS A 65 16.26 -11.84 3.78
N GLY A 66 17.31 -11.82 4.61
CA GLY A 66 18.06 -10.59 4.94
C GLY A 66 17.17 -9.54 5.62
N ASN A 67 17.52 -8.24 5.47
CA ASN A 67 16.74 -7.13 6.00
C ASN A 67 15.50 -6.82 5.13
N GLN A 68 14.63 -7.81 4.93
CA GLN A 68 13.39 -7.71 4.14
C GLN A 68 12.23 -8.42 4.87
N PRO A 69 10.99 -7.90 4.74
CA PRO A 69 9.82 -8.55 5.30
C PRO A 69 9.44 -9.81 4.51
N GLY A 70 8.80 -10.76 5.17
CA GLY A 70 8.12 -11.87 4.49
C GLY A 70 6.82 -11.38 3.83
N LEU A 71 6.58 -11.77 2.57
CA LEU A 71 5.34 -11.48 1.86
C LEU A 71 4.73 -12.76 1.28
N TYR A 72 3.53 -13.10 1.76
CA TYR A 72 2.73 -14.23 1.30
C TYR A 72 1.50 -13.71 0.56
N ILE A 73 1.26 -14.22 -0.64
CA ILE A 73 0.18 -13.75 -1.51
C ILE A 73 -0.71 -14.94 -1.87
N ASP A 74 -1.96 -14.86 -1.44
CA ASP A 74 -3.04 -15.81 -1.71
C ASP A 74 -4.18 -15.12 -2.48
N GLY A 75 -5.24 -15.86 -2.81
CA GLY A 75 -6.44 -15.32 -3.45
C GLY A 75 -6.51 -15.57 -4.96
N PRO A 76 -7.66 -15.26 -5.58
CA PRO A 76 -7.93 -15.61 -6.98
C PRO A 76 -6.96 -14.98 -7.99
N TYR A 77 -6.36 -13.83 -7.65
CA TYR A 77 -5.42 -13.13 -8.53
C TYR A 77 -3.95 -13.22 -8.08
N ALA A 78 -3.62 -14.08 -7.11
CA ALA A 78 -2.26 -14.24 -6.61
C ALA A 78 -1.26 -14.71 -7.67
N GLU A 79 -1.66 -15.66 -8.53
CA GLU A 79 -0.77 -16.21 -9.57
C GLU A 79 -0.27 -15.12 -10.53
N ALA A 80 -1.11 -14.12 -10.81
CA ALA A 80 -0.76 -13.02 -11.70
C ALA A 80 0.39 -12.16 -11.14
N LEU A 81 0.58 -12.13 -9.81
CA LEU A 81 1.67 -11.40 -9.16
C LEU A 81 2.99 -12.18 -9.18
N LYS A 82 2.97 -13.50 -9.37
CA LYS A 82 4.20 -14.32 -9.44
C LYS A 82 5.04 -14.06 -10.69
N ALA A 83 4.45 -13.43 -11.71
CA ALA A 83 5.16 -12.99 -12.91
C ALA A 83 6.11 -11.81 -12.66
N PHE A 84 6.00 -11.15 -11.50
CA PHE A 84 6.80 -9.98 -11.15
C PHE A 84 7.77 -10.31 -10.02
N PRO A 85 8.98 -9.70 -10.03
CA PRO A 85 9.89 -9.80 -8.89
C PRO A 85 9.26 -9.27 -7.61
N VAL A 86 9.51 -9.94 -6.48
CA VAL A 86 8.94 -9.56 -5.17
C VAL A 86 9.36 -8.15 -4.76
N GLN A 87 10.59 -7.74 -5.07
CA GLN A 87 11.09 -6.38 -4.78
C GLN A 87 10.35 -5.27 -5.54
N ASP A 88 9.67 -5.60 -6.65
CA ASP A 88 8.88 -4.64 -7.40
C ASP A 88 7.47 -4.47 -6.81
N ASN A 89 7.08 -5.36 -5.88
CA ASN A 89 5.79 -5.26 -5.20
C ASN A 89 5.74 -3.99 -4.35
N LEU A 90 4.68 -3.19 -4.54
CA LEU A 90 4.53 -1.91 -3.88
C LEU A 90 4.41 -2.02 -2.35
N ILE A 91 3.93 -3.15 -1.83
CA ILE A 91 3.94 -3.45 -0.38
C ILE A 91 5.39 -3.50 0.12
N ILE A 92 6.26 -4.26 -0.54
CA ILE A 92 7.68 -4.39 -0.14
C ILE A 92 8.39 -3.04 -0.19
N ARG A 93 8.14 -2.27 -1.25
CA ARG A 93 8.71 -0.93 -1.41
C ARG A 93 8.21 0.03 -0.33
N ALA A 94 6.91 0.00 0.02
CA ALA A 94 6.33 0.81 1.08
C ALA A 94 6.89 0.45 2.46
N VAL A 95 6.97 -0.85 2.79
CA VAL A 95 7.55 -1.32 4.06
C VAL A 95 9.00 -0.90 4.17
N THR A 96 9.79 -1.08 3.11
CA THR A 96 11.21 -0.71 3.08
C THR A 96 11.38 0.79 3.33
N ALA A 97 10.70 1.62 2.53
CA ALA A 97 10.82 3.07 2.67
C ALA A 97 10.35 3.57 4.05
N LEU A 98 9.25 3.01 4.57
CA LEU A 98 8.71 3.41 5.88
C LEU A 98 9.61 2.92 7.03
N SER A 99 10.21 1.73 6.91
CA SER A 99 11.21 1.18 7.84
C SER A 99 12.44 2.08 7.89
N ASP A 100 12.95 2.50 6.73
CA ASP A 100 14.10 3.40 6.64
C ASP A 100 13.78 4.79 7.23
N LEU A 101 12.57 5.32 6.99
CA LEU A 101 12.09 6.56 7.60
C LEU A 101 11.97 6.45 9.13
N ALA A 102 11.48 5.32 9.63
CA ALA A 102 11.24 5.10 11.06
C ALA A 102 12.50 4.66 11.84
N GLY A 103 13.55 4.20 11.15
CA GLY A 103 14.68 3.52 11.75
C GLY A 103 14.28 2.21 12.46
N LYS A 104 13.31 1.48 11.89
CA LYS A 104 12.75 0.25 12.50
C LYS A 104 13.14 -0.99 11.70
N PRO A 105 13.36 -2.14 12.37
CA PRO A 105 13.58 -3.40 11.68
C PRO A 105 12.33 -3.79 10.89
N ARG A 106 12.54 -4.63 9.87
CA ARG A 106 11.47 -5.16 9.02
C ARG A 106 11.63 -6.64 8.71
N ASP A 107 12.69 -7.27 9.20
CA ASP A 107 13.01 -8.69 9.04
C ASP A 107 12.20 -9.61 9.97
N ASP A 108 11.49 -9.01 10.92
CA ASP A 108 10.51 -9.62 11.82
C ASP A 108 9.07 -9.50 11.30
N LEU A 109 8.83 -8.75 10.21
CA LEU A 109 7.49 -8.55 9.67
C LEU A 109 7.10 -9.68 8.71
N VAL A 110 5.90 -10.22 8.93
CA VAL A 110 5.25 -11.16 8.02
C VAL A 110 3.94 -10.53 7.52
N ILE A 111 3.86 -10.33 6.21
CA ILE A 111 2.70 -9.72 5.55
C ILE A 111 2.00 -10.79 4.73
N ARG A 112 0.68 -10.91 4.92
CA ARG A 112 -0.18 -11.74 4.08
C ARG A 112 -1.15 -10.86 3.31
N LEU A 113 -1.18 -11.04 2.00
CA LEU A 113 -2.12 -10.41 1.08
C LEU A 113 -3.06 -11.47 0.51
N VAL A 114 -4.37 -11.29 0.65
CA VAL A 114 -5.36 -12.01 -0.15
C VAL A 114 -5.76 -11.13 -1.32
N LYS A 115 -5.24 -11.46 -2.51
CA LYS A 115 -5.44 -10.70 -3.75
C LYS A 115 -6.75 -11.07 -4.44
N ASN A 116 -7.80 -10.34 -4.08
CA ASN A 116 -9.16 -10.41 -4.61
C ASN A 116 -9.37 -9.50 -5.82
N LEU A 117 -8.60 -8.42 -5.95
CA LEU A 117 -8.74 -7.46 -7.04
C LEU A 117 -7.88 -7.84 -8.26
N PRO A 118 -8.41 -7.74 -9.49
CA PRO A 118 -7.64 -8.01 -10.71
C PRO A 118 -6.50 -7.00 -10.92
N LEU A 119 -5.40 -7.46 -11.50
CA LEU A 119 -4.29 -6.57 -11.88
C LEU A 119 -4.68 -5.67 -13.05
N GLY A 120 -4.15 -4.44 -13.06
CA GLY A 120 -4.25 -3.53 -14.21
C GLY A 120 -5.67 -3.00 -14.50
N GLY A 121 -6.66 -3.23 -13.66
CA GLY A 121 -8.05 -2.80 -13.91
C GLY A 121 -8.34 -1.31 -13.74
N GLY A 122 -7.32 -0.47 -13.52
CA GLY A 122 -7.51 0.96 -13.21
C GLY A 122 -8.14 1.24 -11.84
N ILE A 123 -8.31 0.20 -11.01
CA ILE A 123 -8.97 0.27 -9.69
C ILE A 123 -8.00 0.51 -8.51
N GLY A 124 -6.77 0.94 -8.81
CA GLY A 124 -5.78 1.29 -7.79
C GLY A 124 -5.35 0.16 -6.83
N GLY A 125 -5.54 -1.12 -7.19
CA GLY A 125 -5.34 -2.24 -6.26
C GLY A 125 -3.95 -2.28 -5.60
N GLY A 126 -2.86 -2.15 -6.35
CA GLY A 126 -1.50 -2.16 -5.78
C GLY A 126 -1.22 -0.96 -4.86
N SER A 127 -1.74 0.23 -5.19
CA SER A 127 -1.65 1.41 -4.34
C SER A 127 -2.50 1.26 -3.08
N ALA A 128 -3.67 0.64 -3.17
CA ALA A 128 -4.51 0.31 -2.02
C ALA A 128 -3.81 -0.67 -1.06
N ASP A 129 -3.17 -1.71 -1.60
CA ASP A 129 -2.39 -2.67 -0.83
C ASP A 129 -1.24 -2.00 -0.06
N ALA A 130 -0.48 -1.15 -0.74
CA ALA A 130 0.60 -0.38 -0.12
C ALA A 130 0.08 0.66 0.89
N GLY A 131 -1.07 1.28 0.63
CA GLY A 131 -1.73 2.17 1.59
C GLY A 131 -2.16 1.42 2.85
N ALA A 132 -2.69 0.20 2.69
CA ALA A 132 -3.06 -0.68 3.79
C ALA A 132 -1.85 -1.07 4.67
N VAL A 133 -0.70 -1.43 4.08
CA VAL A 133 0.47 -1.76 4.90
C VAL A 133 1.00 -0.55 5.66
N ILE A 134 0.97 0.65 5.06
CA ILE A 134 1.33 1.90 5.76
C ILE A 134 0.38 2.15 6.94
N ARG A 135 -0.94 1.96 6.76
CA ARG A 135 -1.93 2.10 7.85
C ARG A 135 -1.65 1.16 9.03
N LEU A 136 -1.20 -0.06 8.77
CA LEU A 136 -0.86 -1.02 9.83
C LEU A 136 0.46 -0.66 10.52
N LEU A 137 1.46 -0.21 9.77
CA LEU A 137 2.81 0.04 10.30
C LEU A 137 2.97 1.38 11.01
N CYS A 138 2.26 2.43 10.57
CA CYS A 138 2.36 3.74 11.22
C CYS A 138 2.09 3.69 12.74
N PRO A 139 0.98 3.12 13.25
CA PRO A 139 0.75 3.02 14.68
C PRO A 139 1.78 2.11 15.37
N LEU A 140 2.19 1.00 14.74
CA LEU A 140 3.21 0.09 15.26
C LEU A 140 4.56 0.81 15.49
N TRP A 141 4.90 1.74 14.60
CA TRP A 141 6.15 2.49 14.65
C TRP A 141 6.01 3.91 15.20
N SER A 142 4.86 4.25 15.79
CA SER A 142 4.57 5.58 16.35
C SER A 142 4.74 6.73 15.34
N LEU A 143 4.40 6.47 14.07
CA LEU A 143 4.32 7.46 13.01
C LEU A 143 2.86 7.90 12.79
N ASP A 144 2.69 9.13 12.31
CA ASP A 144 1.40 9.59 11.79
C ASP A 144 1.33 9.31 10.28
N PRO A 145 0.34 8.51 9.81
CA PRO A 145 0.16 8.25 8.38
C PRO A 145 -0.19 9.50 7.56
N ALA A 146 -0.65 10.58 8.22
CA ALA A 146 -0.92 11.87 7.60
C ALA A 146 0.26 12.87 7.71
N SER A 147 1.38 12.46 8.33
CA SER A 147 2.56 13.32 8.43
C SER A 147 3.11 13.67 7.05
N ARG A 148 3.75 14.84 6.97
CA ARG A 148 4.37 15.33 5.72
C ARG A 148 5.35 14.31 5.14
N ASP A 149 6.15 13.68 5.99
CA ASP A 149 7.21 12.76 5.56
C ASP A 149 6.63 11.45 5.02
N VAL A 150 5.61 10.89 5.67
CA VAL A 150 4.92 9.68 5.18
C VAL A 150 4.19 9.98 3.86
N MET A 151 3.53 11.14 3.73
CA MET A 151 2.84 11.53 2.50
C MET A 151 3.82 11.81 1.35
N ALA A 152 4.97 12.42 1.61
CA ALA A 152 6.01 12.64 0.62
C ALA A 152 6.62 11.32 0.14
N LEU A 153 6.91 10.40 1.07
CA LEU A 153 7.35 9.04 0.77
C LEU A 153 6.32 8.32 -0.12
N ALA A 154 5.05 8.39 0.25
CA ALA A 154 3.96 7.76 -0.50
C ALA A 154 3.88 8.29 -1.94
N ALA A 155 3.94 9.61 -2.12
CA ALA A 155 3.92 10.24 -3.44
C ALA A 155 5.13 9.82 -4.31
N GLY A 156 6.30 9.60 -3.69
CA GLY A 156 7.50 9.11 -4.38
C GLY A 156 7.39 7.64 -4.84
N LEU A 157 6.55 6.83 -4.19
CA LEU A 157 6.31 5.44 -4.59
C LEU A 157 5.23 5.31 -5.66
N GLY A 158 4.22 6.18 -5.64
CA GLY A 158 3.19 6.24 -6.66
C GLY A 158 2.16 7.35 -6.43
N ALA A 159 1.68 7.95 -7.52
CA ALA A 159 0.74 9.08 -7.48
C ALA A 159 -0.58 8.78 -6.74
N ASP A 160 -1.09 7.55 -6.84
CA ASP A 160 -2.32 7.12 -6.16
C ASP A 160 -2.10 6.66 -4.72
N LEU A 161 -0.85 6.42 -4.29
CA LEU A 161 -0.58 5.89 -2.95
C LEU A 161 -1.00 6.86 -1.83
N PRO A 162 -0.75 8.18 -1.90
CA PRO A 162 -1.24 9.15 -0.91
C PRO A 162 -2.74 9.03 -0.61
N VAL A 163 -3.59 8.94 -1.64
CA VAL A 163 -5.05 8.85 -1.44
C VAL A 163 -5.44 7.49 -0.88
N CYS A 164 -4.71 6.44 -1.26
CA CYS A 164 -4.93 5.08 -0.78
C CYS A 164 -4.53 4.86 0.69
N ILE A 165 -3.75 5.73 1.34
CA ILE A 165 -3.39 5.58 2.76
C ILE A 165 -4.61 5.79 3.66
N LYS A 166 -5.43 6.81 3.45
CA LYS A 166 -6.66 6.96 4.24
C LYS A 166 -7.82 6.16 3.69
N SER A 167 -7.82 5.84 2.39
CA SER A 167 -8.92 5.15 1.72
C SER A 167 -10.27 5.83 1.91
N GLU A 168 -10.25 7.16 1.89
CA GLU A 168 -11.43 8.02 2.01
C GLU A 168 -11.64 8.81 0.72
N PRO A 169 -12.89 9.20 0.41
CA PRO A 169 -13.19 10.09 -0.71
C PRO A 169 -12.33 11.38 -0.69
N ARG A 170 -11.65 11.67 -1.80
CA ARG A 170 -10.79 12.86 -1.96
C ARG A 170 -10.80 13.38 -3.40
N VAL A 171 -10.73 14.70 -3.54
CA VAL A 171 -10.34 15.33 -4.80
C VAL A 171 -8.82 15.37 -4.85
N MET A 172 -8.26 15.04 -6.00
CA MET A 172 -6.83 14.89 -6.26
C MET A 172 -6.41 15.92 -7.32
N PHE A 173 -5.39 16.71 -6.99
CA PHE A 173 -4.72 17.66 -7.88
C PHE A 173 -3.23 17.33 -8.01
N GLY A 174 -2.50 18.14 -8.79
CA GLY A 174 -1.09 17.90 -9.06
C GLY A 174 -0.96 16.66 -9.93
N ILE A 175 -0.02 15.78 -9.65
CA ILE A 175 0.06 14.45 -10.25
C ILE A 175 -0.83 13.41 -9.53
N GLY A 176 -1.57 13.82 -8.49
CA GLY A 176 -2.43 12.99 -7.64
C GLY A 176 -2.13 13.10 -6.15
N GLU A 177 -1.05 13.79 -5.79
CA GLU A 177 -0.51 13.95 -4.44
C GLU A 177 -1.19 15.04 -3.61
N VAL A 178 -1.85 16.00 -4.25
CA VAL A 178 -2.54 17.09 -3.56
C VAL A 178 -3.99 16.67 -3.29
N LEU A 179 -4.30 16.37 -2.03
CA LEU A 179 -5.60 15.83 -1.62
C LEU A 179 -6.45 16.88 -0.90
N THR A 180 -7.69 17.06 -1.34
CA THR A 180 -8.68 17.89 -0.64
C THR A 180 -9.95 17.10 -0.35
N VAL A 181 -10.73 17.58 0.61
CA VAL A 181 -12.05 17.01 0.92
C VAL A 181 -12.96 17.23 -0.30
N PRO A 182 -13.73 16.22 -0.73
CA PRO A 182 -14.67 16.38 -1.83
C PRO A 182 -15.82 17.30 -1.41
N PRO A 183 -16.47 17.98 -2.37
CA PRO A 183 -17.73 18.65 -2.08
C PRO A 183 -18.75 17.64 -1.58
N MET A 184 -19.67 18.09 -0.71
CA MET A 184 -20.87 17.30 -0.41
C MET A 184 -21.64 17.08 -1.71
N LEU A 185 -21.70 15.83 -2.15
CA LEU A 185 -22.55 15.44 -3.26
C LEU A 185 -23.99 15.27 -2.74
N PRO A 186 -25.00 15.70 -3.50
CA PRO A 186 -26.40 15.64 -3.11
C PRO A 186 -26.90 14.20 -2.88
#